data_AF-A0A946UQD3-F1
#
_entry.id   AF-A0A946UQD3-F1
#
_cell.length_a   1.000
_cell.length_b   1.000
_cell.length_c   1.000
_cell.angle_alpha   90.00
_cell.angle_beta   90.00
_cell.angle_gamma   90.00
#
_symmetry.space_group_name_H-M   'P 1'
#
loop_
_entity.id
_entity.type
_entity.pdbx_description
1 polymer ?
#
loop_
_entity_poly.entity_id
_entity_poly.type
_entity_poly.pdbx_seq_one_letter_code
_entity_poly.pdbx_strand_id
1 'polypeptide(L)'
;LLADNERGKTIIIKIADRVVELPTSTENGHFESIIVISADDVAEHVDDGFIHFTAVTRGTESRVFGGTIRLLGPDGLSVISDIDDTVKVSYVTHRKSLLEHTFLLDFVAAPGMSERYRDWASNDMGFHFVSSSPWHLYEPLSEFLDQNDFPWATFSLKSIRFRDETLLDLFKKGTETKPAAIKKILDRYPERQFVLIGDSGEQDPEVYAALLRERPQQILKVYIRLITREHAGNERFKRVFDGIDPDCWQLFEDPSTLGLPSER
;
A
#
# COMPACT_ATOMS: atom_id res chain seq x y z
N LEU A 1 -15.42 5.73 12.51
CA LEU A 1 -14.82 4.75 13.44
C LEU A 1 -13.44 5.26 13.86
N LEU A 2 -13.27 5.65 15.12
CA LEU A 2 -11.94 5.82 15.72
C LEU A 2 -11.66 4.51 16.46
N ALA A 3 -10.56 3.85 16.14
CA ALA A 3 -10.16 2.63 16.83
C ALA A 3 -9.85 2.96 18.29
N ASP A 4 -10.30 2.09 19.21
CA ASP A 4 -10.04 2.26 20.63
C ASP A 4 -8.56 1.98 20.92
N ASN A 5 -7.84 2.97 21.43
CA ASN A 5 -6.40 2.87 21.70
C ASN A 5 -6.19 2.59 23.18
N GLU A 6 -6.21 1.31 23.55
CA GLU A 6 -6.08 0.89 24.95
C GLU A 6 -4.68 0.36 25.29
N ARG A 7 -4.09 0.89 26.38
CA ARG A 7 -2.82 0.42 26.93
C ARG A 7 -2.97 -0.96 27.60
N GLY A 8 -1.91 -1.77 27.58
CA GLY A 8 -1.80 -2.95 28.44
C GLY A 8 -2.72 -4.10 28.01
N LYS A 9 -3.19 -4.07 26.76
CA LYS A 9 -3.96 -5.17 26.17
C LYS A 9 -3.01 -6.23 25.64
N THR A 10 -3.47 -7.47 25.65
CA THR A 10 -2.76 -8.59 25.07
C THR A 10 -3.60 -9.26 24.00
N ILE A 11 -2.95 -9.62 22.90
CA ILE A 11 -3.54 -10.35 21.78
C ILE A 11 -2.82 -11.68 21.63
N ILE A 12 -3.60 -12.73 21.34
CA ILE A 12 -3.09 -14.04 20.96
C ILE A 12 -3.24 -14.18 19.46
N ILE A 13 -2.14 -14.49 18.76
CA ILE A 13 -2.15 -14.86 17.35
C ILE A 13 -2.16 -16.38 17.25
N LYS A 14 -3.13 -16.92 16.51
CA LYS A 14 -3.11 -18.32 16.06
C LYS A 14 -2.80 -18.36 14.58
N ILE A 15 -1.73 -19.04 14.20
CA ILE A 15 -1.25 -19.14 12.82
C ILE A 15 -0.57 -20.48 12.63
N ALA A 16 -0.92 -21.22 11.57
CA ALA A 16 -0.61 -22.64 11.45
C ALA A 16 -0.96 -23.38 12.76
N ASP A 17 -0.09 -24.26 13.24
CA ASP A 17 -0.24 -24.96 14.53
C ASP A 17 0.27 -24.16 15.74
N ARG A 18 0.58 -22.87 15.56
CA ARG A 18 1.15 -22.03 16.63
C ARG A 18 0.11 -21.14 17.29
N VAL A 19 0.24 -21.02 18.61
CA VAL A 19 -0.49 -20.04 19.43
C VAL A 19 0.56 -19.16 20.09
N VAL A 20 0.60 -17.89 19.69
CA VAL A 20 1.62 -16.93 20.14
C VAL A 20 0.94 -15.80 20.89
N GLU A 21 1.32 -15.61 22.15
CA GLU A 21 0.92 -14.45 22.93
C GLU A 21 1.86 -13.27 22.61
N LEU A 22 1.28 -12.16 22.15
CA LEU A 22 2.03 -10.94 21.86
C LEU A 22 2.38 -10.19 23.15
N PRO A 23 3.43 -9.33 23.14
CA PRO A 23 3.67 -8.44 24.25
C PRO A 23 2.48 -7.51 24.50
N THR A 24 2.36 -7.01 25.73
CA THR A 24 1.34 -6.02 26.09
C THR A 24 1.46 -4.76 25.24
N SER A 25 0.32 -4.22 24.81
CA SER A 25 0.25 -3.01 24.01
C SER A 25 0.90 -1.80 24.72
N THR A 26 1.59 -0.98 23.94
CA THR A 26 2.13 0.32 24.36
C THR A 26 1.00 1.31 24.65
N GLU A 27 1.35 2.53 25.07
CA GLU A 27 0.37 3.54 25.51
C GLU A 27 -0.72 3.89 24.49
N ASN A 28 -0.43 3.65 23.21
CA ASN A 28 -1.29 3.90 22.06
C ASN A 28 -1.99 2.63 21.53
N GLY A 29 -1.95 1.51 22.24
CA GLY A 29 -2.63 0.28 21.82
C GLY A 29 -1.88 -0.56 20.78
N HIS A 30 -0.67 -0.16 20.39
CA HIS A 30 0.16 -0.91 19.43
C HIS A 30 1.08 -1.93 20.11
N PHE A 31 1.47 -2.96 19.38
CA PHE A 31 2.46 -3.96 19.78
C PHE A 31 3.19 -4.44 18.53
N GLU A 32 4.38 -4.98 18.70
CA GLU A 32 5.18 -5.56 17.63
C GLU A 32 5.84 -6.85 18.15
N SER A 33 5.86 -7.89 17.33
CA SER A 33 6.51 -9.16 17.63
C SER A 33 6.88 -9.87 16.34
N ILE A 34 7.86 -10.76 16.41
CA ILE A 34 8.27 -11.61 15.29
C ILE A 34 7.83 -13.03 15.60
N ILE A 35 6.96 -13.58 14.74
CA ILE A 35 6.55 -14.99 14.78
C ILE A 35 7.33 -15.71 13.68
N VAL A 36 8.20 -16.64 14.08
CA VAL A 36 8.91 -17.51 13.14
C VAL A 36 8.10 -18.79 12.97
N ILE A 37 7.89 -19.23 11.73
CA ILE A 37 7.18 -20.47 11.38
C ILE A 37 8.10 -21.28 10.46
N SER A 38 8.10 -22.61 10.59
CA SER A 38 8.94 -23.47 9.76
C SER A 38 8.43 -23.50 8.32
N ALA A 39 9.29 -23.80 7.34
CA ALA A 39 8.87 -23.94 5.95
C ALA A 39 7.90 -25.12 5.76
N ASP A 40 8.08 -26.20 6.52
CA ASP A 40 7.20 -27.37 6.50
C ASP A 40 5.81 -27.01 7.05
N ASP A 41 5.75 -26.32 8.20
CA ASP A 41 4.49 -25.84 8.80
C ASP A 41 3.76 -24.90 7.82
N VAL A 42 4.50 -24.02 7.13
CA VAL A 42 3.97 -23.13 6.09
C VAL A 42 3.40 -23.94 4.93
N ALA A 43 4.12 -24.94 4.43
CA ALA A 43 3.70 -25.75 3.29
C ALA A 43 2.44 -26.59 3.59
N GLU A 44 2.22 -27.00 4.84
CA GLU A 44 1.02 -27.73 5.26
C GLU A 44 -0.23 -26.83 5.41
N HIS A 45 -0.02 -25.53 5.62
CA HIS A 45 -1.10 -24.57 5.91
C HIS A 45 -1.33 -23.53 4.82
N VAL A 46 -0.54 -23.55 3.75
CA VAL A 46 -0.72 -22.66 2.61
C VAL A 46 -1.92 -23.11 1.77
N ASP A 47 -2.79 -22.16 1.45
CA ASP A 47 -3.89 -22.33 0.51
C ASP A 47 -3.80 -21.24 -0.55
N ASP A 48 -3.63 -21.65 -1.81
CA ASP A 48 -3.45 -20.76 -2.97
C ASP A 48 -2.42 -19.62 -2.77
N GLY A 49 -1.30 -19.93 -2.10
CA GLY A 49 -0.25 -18.96 -1.81
C GLY A 49 -0.54 -18.04 -0.61
N PHE A 50 -1.58 -18.34 0.17
CA PHE A 50 -1.95 -17.60 1.37
C PHE A 50 -1.85 -18.45 2.64
N ILE A 51 -1.55 -17.80 3.77
CA ILE A 51 -1.72 -18.34 5.11
C ILE A 51 -2.68 -17.45 5.86
N HIS A 52 -3.62 -18.05 6.58
CA HIS A 52 -4.55 -17.34 7.44
C HIS A 52 -4.10 -17.39 8.90
N PHE A 53 -4.38 -16.31 9.62
CA PHE A 53 -4.22 -16.26 11.07
C PHE A 53 -5.46 -15.69 11.73
N THR A 54 -5.60 -15.95 13.03
CA THR A 54 -6.62 -15.31 13.86
C THR A 54 -5.96 -14.54 14.99
N ALA A 55 -6.40 -13.31 15.21
CA ALA A 55 -6.04 -12.49 16.35
C ALA A 55 -7.18 -12.51 17.36
N VAL A 56 -6.89 -12.86 18.61
CA VAL A 56 -7.88 -13.02 19.68
C VAL A 56 -7.55 -12.08 20.82
N THR A 57 -8.49 -11.21 21.19
CA THR A 57 -8.32 -10.32 22.36
C THR A 57 -8.54 -11.07 23.67
N ARG A 58 -7.76 -10.70 24.71
CA ARG A 58 -8.02 -11.13 26.09
C ARG A 58 -8.89 -10.12 26.83
N GLY A 59 -9.86 -10.62 27.60
CA GLY A 59 -10.76 -9.80 28.42
C GLY A 59 -12.06 -10.53 28.76
N THR A 60 -12.99 -9.82 29.40
CA THR A 60 -14.34 -10.32 29.70
C THR A 60 -15.17 -10.58 28.44
N GLU A 61 -14.88 -9.86 27.36
CA GLU A 61 -15.45 -10.07 26.02
C GLU A 61 -14.31 -10.34 25.03
N SER A 62 -14.08 -11.61 24.71
CA SER A 62 -13.10 -11.98 23.70
C SER A 62 -13.64 -11.70 22.30
N ARG A 63 -12.85 -11.00 21.48
CA ARG A 63 -13.13 -10.73 20.07
C ARG A 63 -12.12 -11.47 19.23
N VAL A 64 -12.57 -11.97 18.07
CA VAL A 64 -11.75 -12.72 17.12
C VAL A 64 -11.72 -11.95 15.81
N PHE A 65 -10.53 -11.77 15.25
CA PHE A 65 -10.29 -11.11 13.98
C PHE A 65 -9.51 -12.07 13.07
N GLY A 66 -9.95 -12.21 11.81
CA GLY A 66 -9.21 -12.95 10.80
C GLY A 66 -8.17 -12.05 10.13
N GLY A 67 -7.05 -12.64 9.71
CA GLY A 67 -6.06 -11.98 8.88
C GLY A 67 -5.46 -12.95 7.88
N THR A 68 -4.91 -12.40 6.81
CA THR A 68 -4.36 -13.15 5.68
C THR A 68 -2.96 -12.65 5.36
N ILE A 69 -2.06 -13.59 5.08
CA ILE A 69 -0.67 -13.35 4.69
C ILE A 69 -0.49 -14.00 3.32
N ARG A 70 -0.07 -13.20 2.33
CA ARG A 70 0.35 -13.75 1.04
C ARG A 70 1.83 -14.11 1.09
N LEU A 71 2.16 -15.31 0.64
CA LEU A 71 3.53 -15.76 0.45
C LEU A 71 4.00 -15.30 -0.93
N LEU A 72 5.12 -14.59 -0.97
CA LEU A 72 5.78 -14.16 -2.20
C LEU A 72 7.16 -14.80 -2.27
N GLY A 73 7.54 -15.24 -3.46
CA GLY A 73 8.89 -15.74 -3.74
C GLY A 73 9.96 -14.66 -3.51
N PRO A 74 11.23 -15.04 -3.35
CA PRO A 74 12.34 -14.09 -3.20
C PRO A 74 12.61 -13.27 -4.48
N ASP A 75 12.30 -13.85 -5.64
CA ASP A 75 12.34 -13.28 -6.99
C ASP A 75 10.91 -13.06 -7.53
N GLY A 76 10.81 -12.57 -8.78
CA GLY A 76 9.55 -12.24 -9.44
C GLY A 76 9.21 -10.75 -9.40
N LEU A 77 8.03 -10.41 -9.94
CA LEU A 77 7.58 -9.04 -10.12
C LEU A 77 6.52 -8.64 -9.08
N SER A 78 6.58 -7.40 -8.62
CA SER A 78 5.56 -6.81 -7.75
C SER A 78 5.16 -5.41 -8.22
N VAL A 79 3.91 -5.02 -7.97
CA VAL A 79 3.39 -3.68 -8.18
C VAL A 79 3.28 -2.97 -6.84
N ILE A 80 3.87 -1.79 -6.74
CA ILE A 80 3.62 -0.85 -5.64
C ILE A 80 2.78 0.29 -6.20
N SER A 81 1.57 0.47 -5.67
CA SER A 81 0.63 1.48 -6.14
C SER A 81 0.28 2.47 -5.04
N ASP A 82 0.17 3.74 -5.39
CA ASP A 82 -0.60 4.69 -4.60
C ASP A 82 -2.12 4.38 -4.67
N ILE A 83 -2.91 4.97 -3.77
CA ILE A 83 -4.36 4.80 -3.72
C ILE A 83 -5.10 6.02 -4.29
N ASP A 84 -4.84 7.19 -3.71
CA ASP A 84 -5.63 8.41 -3.90
C ASP A 84 -5.33 9.01 -5.28
N ASP A 85 -6.36 9.28 -6.07
CA ASP A 85 -6.28 9.68 -7.47
C ASP A 85 -5.47 8.74 -8.42
N THR A 86 -5.03 7.58 -7.92
CA THR A 86 -4.41 6.48 -8.69
C THR A 86 -5.44 5.38 -9.00
N VAL A 87 -5.88 4.62 -7.99
CA VAL A 87 -6.92 3.58 -8.13
C VAL A 87 -8.29 4.02 -7.62
N LYS A 88 -8.34 5.07 -6.80
CA LYS A 88 -9.56 5.71 -6.28
C LYS A 88 -9.62 7.17 -6.72
N VAL A 89 -10.74 7.64 -7.21
CA VAL A 89 -10.93 9.07 -7.51
C VAL A 89 -11.20 9.83 -6.21
N SER A 90 -10.30 10.74 -5.82
CA SER A 90 -10.37 11.45 -4.53
C SER A 90 -10.38 12.98 -4.66
N TYR A 91 -10.00 13.55 -5.81
CA TYR A 91 -9.93 15.00 -6.06
C TYR A 91 -9.19 15.77 -4.95
N VAL A 92 -8.08 15.23 -4.45
CA VAL A 92 -7.34 15.71 -3.25
C VAL A 92 -6.81 17.15 -3.39
N THR A 93 -6.93 17.75 -4.57
CA THR A 93 -6.59 19.16 -4.85
C THR A 93 -7.35 20.22 -4.03
N HIS A 94 -8.43 19.89 -3.31
CA HIS A 94 -9.13 20.84 -2.43
C HIS A 94 -9.08 20.44 -0.94
N ARG A 95 -8.32 21.21 -0.17
CA ARG A 95 -8.04 21.02 1.27
C ARG A 95 -9.26 20.89 2.19
N LYS A 96 -10.43 21.40 1.80
CA LYS A 96 -11.67 21.32 2.59
C LYS A 96 -12.49 20.06 2.30
N SER A 97 -12.42 19.53 1.08
CA SER A 97 -13.16 18.34 0.66
C SER A 97 -12.51 17.06 1.16
N LEU A 98 -11.24 17.08 1.59
CA LEU A 98 -10.53 15.87 2.01
C LEU A 98 -11.16 15.19 3.24
N LEU A 99 -11.57 15.91 4.27
CA LEU A 99 -12.25 15.30 5.43
C LEU A 99 -13.65 14.79 5.08
N GLU A 100 -14.39 15.51 4.24
CA GLU A 100 -15.73 15.09 3.81
C GLU A 100 -15.66 13.90 2.83
N HIS A 101 -14.76 13.90 1.85
CA HIS A 101 -14.61 12.81 0.88
C HIS A 101 -13.90 11.57 1.43
N THR A 102 -13.03 11.74 2.43
CA THR A 102 -12.29 10.62 3.03
C THR A 102 -13.12 9.86 4.06
N PHE A 103 -14.13 10.50 4.67
CA PHE A 103 -14.92 9.90 5.75
C PHE A 103 -16.45 9.86 5.50
N LEU A 104 -16.99 10.54 4.49
CA LEU A 104 -18.45 10.66 4.29
C LEU A 104 -18.96 10.32 2.87
N LEU A 105 -18.09 10.10 1.87
CA LEU A 105 -18.52 9.78 0.51
C LEU A 105 -18.04 8.40 0.06
N ASP A 106 -18.87 7.73 -0.75
CA ASP A 106 -18.55 6.45 -1.36
C ASP A 106 -17.29 6.57 -2.23
N PHE A 107 -16.35 5.64 -2.05
CA PHE A 107 -15.14 5.58 -2.85
C PHE A 107 -15.48 5.16 -4.28
N VAL A 108 -14.92 5.88 -5.26
CA VAL A 108 -15.15 5.63 -6.69
C VAL A 108 -13.87 5.12 -7.33
N ALA A 109 -13.93 3.99 -8.04
CA ALA A 109 -12.78 3.44 -8.74
C ALA A 109 -12.35 4.33 -9.91
N ALA A 110 -11.02 4.47 -10.04
CA ALA A 110 -10.41 5.03 -11.24
C ALA A 110 -10.74 4.11 -12.44
N PRO A 111 -11.34 4.64 -13.52
CA PRO A 111 -11.72 3.83 -14.67
C PRO A 111 -10.54 3.04 -15.24
N GLY A 112 -10.74 1.75 -15.52
CA GLY A 112 -9.76 0.86 -16.17
C GLY A 112 -8.62 0.34 -15.29
N MET A 113 -8.39 0.90 -14.09
CA MET A 113 -7.27 0.50 -13.23
C MET A 113 -7.44 -0.90 -12.67
N SER A 114 -8.63 -1.25 -12.21
CA SER A 114 -8.91 -2.58 -11.65
C SER A 114 -8.75 -3.68 -12.71
N GLU A 115 -9.28 -3.46 -13.91
CA GLU A 115 -9.11 -4.36 -15.06
C GLU A 115 -7.62 -4.57 -15.38
N ARG A 116 -6.86 -3.47 -15.49
CA ARG A 116 -5.42 -3.55 -15.75
C ARG A 116 -4.66 -4.31 -14.65
N TYR A 117 -5.03 -4.14 -13.38
CA TYR A 117 -4.38 -4.84 -12.27
C TYR A 117 -4.74 -6.32 -12.25
N ARG A 118 -5.99 -6.68 -12.57
CA ARG A 118 -6.41 -8.07 -12.74
C ARG A 118 -5.68 -8.74 -13.91
N ASP A 119 -5.49 -8.05 -15.03
CA ASP A 119 -4.74 -8.58 -16.17
C ASP A 119 -3.29 -8.95 -15.81
N TRP A 120 -2.71 -8.23 -14.85
CA TRP A 120 -1.35 -8.49 -14.35
C TRP A 120 -1.32 -9.47 -13.19
N ALA A 121 -2.47 -9.76 -12.57
CA ALA A 121 -2.53 -10.62 -11.42
C ALA A 121 -2.18 -12.06 -11.80
N SER A 122 -1.20 -12.60 -11.08
CA SER A 122 -0.78 -13.99 -11.15
C SER A 122 -0.35 -14.43 -9.76
N ASN A 123 -0.16 -15.74 -9.55
CA ASN A 123 0.18 -16.28 -8.24
C ASN A 123 1.49 -15.71 -7.69
N ASP A 124 2.45 -15.38 -8.56
CA ASP A 124 3.72 -14.77 -8.16
C ASP A 124 3.76 -13.24 -8.33
N MET A 125 2.66 -12.58 -8.73
CA MET A 125 2.62 -11.10 -8.77
C MET A 125 2.18 -10.52 -7.41
N GLY A 126 3.10 -9.85 -6.71
CA GLY A 126 2.78 -9.16 -5.47
C GLY A 126 2.15 -7.78 -5.70
N PHE A 127 1.09 -7.43 -4.98
CA PHE A 127 0.53 -6.07 -4.99
C PHE A 127 0.67 -5.42 -3.62
N HIS A 128 1.13 -4.17 -3.61
CA HIS A 128 1.35 -3.40 -2.40
C HIS A 128 0.80 -1.98 -2.58
N PHE A 129 -0.25 -1.63 -1.84
CA PHE A 129 -0.72 -0.25 -1.77
C PHE A 129 0.07 0.55 -0.74
N VAL A 130 0.61 1.70 -1.14
CA VAL A 130 1.32 2.63 -0.26
C VAL A 130 0.68 4.01 -0.38
N SER A 131 -0.04 4.43 0.66
CA SER A 131 -0.80 5.68 0.65
C SER A 131 -0.45 6.61 1.81
N SER A 132 -0.56 7.92 1.55
CA SER A 132 -0.49 8.96 2.57
C SER A 132 -1.74 9.04 3.45
N SER A 133 -2.83 8.33 3.11
CA SER A 133 -4.06 8.35 3.90
C SER A 133 -3.87 7.72 5.30
N PRO A 134 -4.64 8.16 6.32
CA PRO A 134 -4.63 7.59 7.66
C PRO A 134 -4.90 6.08 7.68
N TRP A 135 -4.20 5.34 8.54
CA TRP A 135 -4.45 3.91 8.75
C TRP A 135 -5.88 3.56 9.20
N HIS A 136 -6.60 4.52 9.81
CA HIS A 136 -8.01 4.38 10.18
C HIS A 136 -8.94 4.11 9.00
N LEU A 137 -8.48 4.35 7.77
CA LEU A 137 -9.23 4.07 6.55
C LEU A 137 -8.98 2.67 6.00
N TYR A 138 -8.20 1.84 6.70
CA TYR A 138 -7.88 0.49 6.22
C TYR A 138 -9.14 -0.30 5.87
N GLU A 139 -10.12 -0.37 6.78
CA GLU A 139 -11.36 -1.13 6.58
C GLU A 139 -12.17 -0.63 5.37
N PRO A 140 -12.56 0.66 5.26
CA PRO A 140 -13.31 1.13 4.09
C PRO A 140 -12.49 1.06 2.78
N LEU A 141 -11.16 1.20 2.82
CA LEU A 141 -10.31 1.05 1.63
C LEU A 141 -10.23 -0.40 1.17
N SER A 142 -10.10 -1.34 2.11
CA SER A 142 -10.06 -2.77 1.82
C SER A 142 -11.39 -3.23 1.23
N GLU A 143 -12.52 -2.81 1.81
CA GLU A 143 -13.87 -3.11 1.28
C GLU A 143 -14.06 -2.53 -0.12
N PHE A 144 -13.64 -1.29 -0.34
CA PHE A 144 -13.74 -0.66 -1.65
C PHE A 144 -12.92 -1.40 -2.73
N LEU A 145 -11.68 -1.80 -2.42
CA LEU A 145 -10.85 -2.52 -3.38
C LEU A 145 -11.42 -3.90 -3.70
N ASP A 146 -11.95 -4.60 -2.70
CA ASP A 146 -12.64 -5.88 -2.88
C ASP A 146 -13.90 -5.72 -3.75
N GLN A 147 -14.76 -4.74 -3.44
CA GLN A 147 -15.99 -4.45 -4.20
C GLN A 147 -15.74 -4.04 -5.65
N ASN A 148 -14.54 -3.53 -5.96
CA ASN A 148 -14.13 -3.15 -7.31
C ASN A 148 -13.22 -4.18 -7.96
N ASP A 149 -13.15 -5.41 -7.42
CA ASP A 149 -12.44 -6.54 -7.98
C ASP A 149 -10.94 -6.26 -8.21
N PHE A 150 -10.29 -5.49 -7.32
CA PHE A 150 -8.83 -5.33 -7.35
C PHE A 150 -8.14 -6.59 -6.80
N PRO A 151 -6.93 -6.93 -7.27
CA PRO A 151 -6.16 -8.03 -6.70
C PRO A 151 -5.87 -7.82 -5.21
N TRP A 152 -5.77 -8.93 -4.47
CA TRP A 152 -5.34 -8.88 -3.07
C TRP A 152 -3.99 -8.17 -2.95
N ALA A 153 -3.89 -7.25 -1.98
CA ALA A 153 -2.71 -6.42 -1.79
C ALA A 153 -2.43 -6.15 -0.30
N THR A 154 -1.16 -5.90 0.01
CA THR A 154 -0.78 -5.37 1.33
C THR A 154 -0.99 -3.86 1.39
N PHE A 155 -1.26 -3.30 2.58
CA PHE A 155 -1.44 -1.87 2.77
C PHE A 155 -0.36 -1.26 3.65
N SER A 156 0.25 -0.17 3.19
CA SER A 156 1.10 0.71 3.97
C SER A 156 0.43 2.09 4.07
N LEU A 157 -0.23 2.35 5.19
CA LEU A 157 -0.96 3.59 5.46
C LEU A 157 -0.24 4.45 6.50
N LYS A 158 -0.50 5.75 6.51
CA LYS A 158 0.16 6.70 7.43
C LYS A 158 -0.35 6.52 8.85
N SER A 159 0.57 6.37 9.81
CA SER A 159 0.26 6.48 11.23
C SER A 159 0.04 7.95 11.58
N ILE A 160 -1.14 8.28 12.12
CA ILE A 160 -1.51 9.65 12.49
C ILE A 160 -1.79 9.67 13.98
N ARG A 161 -1.10 10.57 14.68
CA ARG A 161 -1.31 10.81 16.11
C ARG A 161 -2.28 11.98 16.27
N PHE A 162 -3.49 11.71 16.72
CA PHE A 162 -4.48 12.74 17.05
C PHE A 162 -4.19 13.48 18.38
N ARG A 163 -3.00 13.30 18.97
CA ARG A 163 -2.70 13.73 20.34
C ARG A 163 -2.29 15.19 20.49
N ASP A 164 -2.15 15.92 19.38
CA ASP A 164 -2.01 17.36 19.37
C ASP A 164 -3.15 17.91 18.51
N GLU A 165 -3.84 18.95 18.97
CA GLU A 165 -5.06 19.54 18.41
C GLU A 165 -4.91 20.16 17.00
N THR A 166 -4.01 19.63 16.18
CA THR A 166 -3.84 20.08 14.82
C THR A 166 -4.07 18.93 13.85
N LEU A 167 -5.23 19.02 13.19
CA LEU A 167 -5.49 18.38 11.90
C LEU A 167 -4.33 18.66 10.89
N LEU A 168 -3.46 19.65 11.14
CA LEU A 168 -2.22 19.94 10.41
C LEU A 168 -1.24 18.76 10.29
N ASP A 169 -1.23 17.77 11.20
CA ASP A 169 -0.33 16.62 11.06
C ASP A 169 -0.83 15.55 10.06
N LEU A 170 -2.16 15.48 9.82
CA LEU A 170 -2.68 14.83 8.61
C LEU A 170 -2.08 15.51 7.36
N PHE A 171 -1.95 16.84 7.42
CA PHE A 171 -1.54 17.71 6.32
C PHE A 171 -0.02 17.93 6.21
N LYS A 172 0.81 17.39 7.12
CA LYS A 172 2.27 17.35 6.91
C LYS A 172 2.53 16.45 5.72
N LYS A 173 3.07 17.07 4.66
CA LYS A 173 3.39 16.48 3.34
C LYS A 173 3.87 15.03 3.52
N GLY A 174 3.26 14.10 2.79
CA GLY A 174 3.60 12.66 2.79
C GLY A 174 5.03 12.33 2.33
N THR A 175 5.92 13.33 2.26
CA THR A 175 7.28 13.25 1.73
C THR A 175 8.23 12.42 2.57
N GLU A 176 8.00 12.24 3.87
CA GLU A 176 8.91 11.42 4.69
C GLU A 176 8.41 9.98 4.86
N THR A 177 7.09 9.74 4.88
CA THR A 177 6.54 8.41 5.18
C THR A 177 6.42 7.50 3.97
N LYS A 178 5.99 8.04 2.81
CA LYS A 178 5.77 7.23 1.59
C LYS A 178 7.09 6.63 1.06
N PRO A 179 8.21 7.38 0.93
CA PRO A 179 9.49 6.78 0.52
C PRO A 179 9.99 5.72 1.49
N ALA A 180 9.86 5.95 2.80
CA ALA A 180 10.29 4.99 3.81
C ALA A 180 9.46 3.69 3.76
N ALA A 181 8.15 3.79 3.52
CA ALA A 181 7.28 2.62 3.34
C ALA A 181 7.66 1.80 2.10
N ILE A 182 7.91 2.48 0.96
CA ILE A 182 8.34 1.80 -0.28
C ILE A 182 9.69 1.13 -0.06
N LYS A 183 10.67 1.83 0.53
CA LYS A 183 11.99 1.25 0.84
C LYS A 183 11.90 0.00 1.72
N LYS A 184 11.02 -0.01 2.73
CA LYS A 184 10.79 -1.22 3.56
C LYS A 184 10.32 -2.42 2.72
N ILE A 185 9.50 -2.20 1.69
CA ILE A 185 9.06 -3.26 0.77
C ILE A 185 10.24 -3.71 -0.11
N LEU A 186 10.98 -2.77 -0.71
CA LEU A 186 12.15 -3.08 -1.54
C LEU A 186 13.25 -3.83 -0.75
N ASP A 187 13.48 -3.45 0.51
CA ASP A 187 14.46 -4.10 1.39
C ASP A 187 13.98 -5.47 1.92
N ARG A 188 12.65 -5.69 1.98
CA ARG A 188 12.06 -6.99 2.32
C ARG A 188 12.33 -8.01 1.20
N TYR A 189 12.31 -7.57 -0.06
CA TYR A 189 12.48 -8.43 -1.23
C TYR A 189 13.62 -7.90 -2.13
N PRO A 190 14.89 -8.11 -1.73
CA PRO A 190 16.04 -7.54 -2.43
C PRO A 190 16.21 -8.07 -3.86
N GLU A 191 15.72 -9.29 -4.14
CA GLU A 191 15.82 -9.95 -5.46
C GLU A 191 14.56 -9.77 -6.32
N ARG A 192 13.45 -9.27 -5.75
CA ARG A 192 12.25 -8.94 -6.53
C ARG A 192 12.42 -7.63 -7.31
N GLN A 193 11.75 -7.61 -8.44
CA GLN A 193 11.61 -6.45 -9.29
C GLN A 193 10.24 -5.79 -9.08
N PHE A 194 10.17 -4.49 -9.38
CA PHE A 194 9.05 -3.64 -9.00
C PHE A 194 8.62 -2.68 -10.11
N VAL A 195 7.31 -2.54 -10.24
CA VAL A 195 6.64 -1.47 -10.98
C VAL A 195 6.01 -0.52 -9.97
N LEU A 196 6.27 0.79 -10.09
CA LEU A 196 5.65 1.81 -9.24
C LEU A 196 4.55 2.53 -10.02
N ILE A 197 3.37 2.71 -9.41
CA ILE A 197 2.23 3.39 -10.02
C ILE A 197 1.69 4.44 -9.06
N GLY A 198 1.53 5.67 -9.54
CA GLY A 198 1.04 6.77 -8.72
C GLY A 198 0.41 7.86 -9.56
N ASP A 199 0.04 8.96 -8.94
CA ASP A 199 -0.67 10.05 -9.60
C ASP A 199 0.21 11.30 -9.79
N SER A 200 -0.22 12.19 -10.68
CA SER A 200 0.51 13.41 -10.96
C SER A 200 0.14 14.57 -10.03
N GLY A 201 -0.99 14.53 -9.32
CA GLY A 201 -1.41 15.56 -8.35
C GLY A 201 -0.60 15.56 -7.05
N GLU A 202 -0.08 14.40 -6.62
CA GLU A 202 0.81 14.26 -5.48
C GLU A 202 2.30 14.35 -5.87
N GLN A 203 3.20 14.01 -4.93
CA GLN A 203 4.65 14.00 -5.12
C GLN A 203 5.18 12.64 -5.59
N ASP A 204 4.31 11.76 -6.08
CA ASP A 204 4.70 10.45 -6.59
C ASP A 204 5.74 10.54 -7.72
N PRO A 205 5.67 11.49 -8.69
CA PRO A 205 6.72 11.65 -9.69
C PRO A 205 8.09 11.86 -9.06
N GLU A 206 8.20 12.79 -8.09
CA GLU A 206 9.45 13.11 -7.42
C GLU A 206 9.96 11.93 -6.58
N VAL A 207 9.07 11.28 -5.82
CA VAL A 207 9.43 10.15 -4.96
C VAL A 207 9.89 8.96 -5.80
N TYR A 208 9.14 8.60 -6.84
CA TYR A 208 9.45 7.44 -7.67
C TYR A 208 10.68 7.66 -8.54
N ALA A 209 10.89 8.86 -9.07
CA ALA A 209 12.12 9.20 -9.79
C ALA A 209 13.36 9.16 -8.88
N ALA A 210 13.23 9.58 -7.62
CA ALA A 210 14.33 9.46 -6.65
C ALA A 210 14.62 7.99 -6.31
N LEU A 211 13.59 7.19 -6.05
CA LEU A 211 13.73 5.76 -5.75
C LEU A 211 14.29 4.98 -6.94
N LEU A 212 13.84 5.27 -8.16
CA LEU A 212 14.34 4.65 -9.38
C LEU A 212 15.84 4.93 -9.58
N ARG A 213 16.33 6.14 -9.25
CA ARG A 213 17.77 6.45 -9.27
C ARG A 213 18.54 5.70 -8.17
N GLU A 214 17.92 5.50 -7.01
CA GLU A 214 18.54 4.81 -5.87
C GLU A 214 18.57 3.28 -6.05
N ARG A 215 17.53 2.70 -6.64
CA ARG A 215 17.32 1.24 -6.79
C ARG A 215 17.03 0.86 -8.25
N PRO A 216 17.89 1.23 -9.22
CA PRO A 216 17.62 1.02 -10.64
C PRO A 216 17.57 -0.44 -11.07
N GLN A 217 18.10 -1.37 -10.25
CA GLN A 217 18.03 -2.82 -10.51
C GLN A 217 16.73 -3.46 -10.01
N GLN A 218 16.10 -2.87 -8.99
CA GLN A 218 14.84 -3.38 -8.43
C GLN A 218 13.63 -2.70 -9.09
N ILE A 219 13.70 -1.42 -9.45
CA ILE A 219 12.57 -0.71 -10.06
C ILE A 219 12.71 -0.72 -11.58
N LEU A 220 11.80 -1.43 -12.26
CA LEU A 220 11.82 -1.59 -13.71
C LEU A 220 11.10 -0.46 -14.44
N LYS A 221 9.97 -0.01 -13.89
CA LYS A 221 9.08 0.92 -14.56
C LYS A 221 8.31 1.78 -13.55
N VAL A 222 8.16 3.05 -13.88
CA VAL A 222 7.33 4.01 -13.14
C VAL A 222 6.18 4.49 -14.03
N TYR A 223 4.96 4.34 -13.57
CA TYR A 223 3.76 4.85 -14.25
C TYR A 223 3.14 5.98 -13.44
N ILE A 224 2.93 7.13 -14.06
CA ILE A 224 2.29 8.30 -13.43
C ILE A 224 0.99 8.61 -14.15
N ARG A 225 -0.13 8.48 -13.41
CA ARG A 225 -1.46 8.82 -13.90
C ARG A 225 -1.61 10.33 -13.96
N LEU A 226 -1.91 10.87 -15.13
CA LEU A 226 -2.18 12.29 -15.32
C LEU A 226 -3.58 12.63 -14.80
N ILE A 227 -3.63 13.53 -13.81
CA ILE A 227 -4.89 14.12 -13.36
C ILE A 227 -5.18 15.35 -14.23
N THR A 228 -6.45 15.56 -14.58
CA THR A 228 -6.99 16.48 -15.61
C THR A 228 -6.50 17.94 -15.58
N ARG A 229 -5.80 18.38 -14.54
CA ARG A 229 -5.23 19.74 -14.39
C ARG A 229 -3.78 19.85 -14.84
N GLU A 230 -3.11 18.73 -15.09
CA GLU A 230 -1.73 18.71 -15.58
C GLU A 230 -1.71 18.19 -17.03
N HIS A 231 -0.78 18.73 -17.83
CA HIS A 231 -0.56 18.30 -19.20
C HIS A 231 0.78 17.58 -19.29
N ALA A 232 0.87 16.56 -20.17
CA ALA A 232 2.10 15.78 -20.35
C ALA A 232 3.34 16.62 -20.69
N GLY A 233 3.15 17.80 -21.30
CA GLY A 233 4.21 18.76 -21.60
C GLY A 233 4.70 19.62 -20.42
N ASN A 234 4.22 19.37 -19.20
CA ASN A 234 4.61 20.14 -18.02
C ASN A 234 6.12 19.99 -17.74
N GLU A 235 6.82 21.13 -17.66
CA GLU A 235 8.26 21.22 -17.34
C GLU A 235 8.62 20.57 -16.00
N ARG A 236 7.65 20.31 -15.13
CA ARG A 236 7.83 19.50 -13.92
C ARG A 236 8.35 18.11 -14.27
N PHE A 237 7.68 17.35 -15.13
CA PHE A 237 8.05 15.96 -15.40
C PHE A 237 9.40 15.84 -16.10
N LYS A 238 9.68 16.77 -17.03
CA LYS A 238 10.99 16.85 -17.70
C LYS A 238 12.12 17.01 -16.70
N ARG A 239 11.95 17.88 -15.68
CA ARG A 239 12.95 18.08 -14.63
C ARG A 239 13.05 16.88 -13.67
N VAL A 240 11.91 16.31 -13.28
CA VAL A 240 11.85 15.21 -12.31
C VAL A 240 12.52 13.95 -12.86
N PHE A 241 12.25 13.63 -14.13
CA PHE A 241 12.80 12.45 -14.82
C PHE A 241 14.04 12.76 -15.67
N ASP A 242 14.65 13.94 -15.50
CA ASP A 242 15.89 14.28 -16.19
C ASP A 242 17.01 13.26 -15.89
N GLY A 243 17.67 12.78 -16.94
CA GLY A 243 18.70 11.74 -16.85
C GLY A 243 18.19 10.32 -16.53
N ILE A 244 16.88 10.09 -16.43
CA ILE A 244 16.30 8.75 -16.34
C ILE A 244 15.96 8.26 -17.75
N ASP A 245 16.27 7.00 -18.04
CA ASP A 245 15.91 6.33 -19.29
C ASP A 245 14.40 6.49 -19.57
N PRO A 246 13.99 7.06 -20.72
CA PRO A 246 12.59 7.19 -21.10
C PRO A 246 11.80 5.88 -21.05
N ASP A 247 12.45 4.73 -21.26
CA ASP A 247 11.79 3.42 -21.20
C ASP A 247 11.48 2.98 -19.76
N CYS A 248 12.08 3.62 -18.74
CA CYS A 248 11.84 3.32 -17.32
C CYS A 248 10.69 4.11 -16.71
N TRP A 249 10.04 5.02 -17.44
CA TRP A 249 8.85 5.72 -16.94
C TRP A 249 7.81 6.01 -18.04
N GLN A 250 6.58 6.33 -17.66
CA GLN A 250 5.51 6.70 -18.59
C GLN A 250 4.41 7.49 -17.87
N LEU A 251 3.97 8.59 -18.48
CA LEU A 251 2.73 9.27 -18.13
C LEU A 251 1.57 8.55 -18.81
N PHE A 252 0.42 8.41 -18.14
CA PHE A 252 -0.77 7.80 -18.74
C PHE A 252 -2.07 8.46 -18.27
N GLU A 253 -3.07 8.46 -19.15
CA GLU A 253 -4.47 8.81 -18.80
C GLU A 253 -5.35 7.55 -18.86
N ASP A 254 -5.13 6.71 -19.87
CA ASP A 254 -5.81 5.45 -20.08
C ASP A 254 -4.94 4.27 -19.56
N PRO A 255 -5.39 3.54 -18.53
CA PRO A 255 -4.71 2.36 -18.00
C PRO A 255 -4.51 1.24 -19.03
N SER A 256 -5.27 1.24 -20.13
CA SER A 256 -5.10 0.27 -21.21
C SER A 256 -3.70 0.36 -21.86
N THR A 257 -3.04 1.51 -21.76
CA THR A 257 -1.69 1.76 -22.30
C THR A 257 -0.55 1.20 -21.44
N LEU A 258 -0.87 0.67 -20.24
CA LEU A 258 0.11 0.13 -19.32
C LEU A 258 0.49 -1.30 -19.70
N GLY A 259 1.79 -1.60 -19.69
CA GLY A 259 2.31 -2.96 -19.88
C GLY A 259 3.22 -3.38 -18.71
N LEU A 260 3.41 -4.69 -18.53
CA LEU A 260 4.49 -5.16 -17.66
C LEU A 260 5.82 -5.05 -18.42
N PRO A 261 6.87 -4.46 -17.81
CA PRO A 261 8.20 -4.51 -18.39
C PRO A 261 8.72 -5.95 -18.37
N SER A 262 9.61 -6.28 -19.30
CA SER A 262 10.37 -7.53 -19.20
C SER A 262 11.25 -7.50 -17.96
N GLU A 263 11.31 -8.62 -17.24
CA GLU A 263 12.25 -8.80 -16.13
C GLU A 263 13.69 -8.64 -16.63
N ARG A 264 14.55 -8.06 -15.79
CA ARG A 264 16.00 -7.91 -16.10
C ARG A 264 16.81 -9.08 -15.60
#